data_AF-A0A920R3P5-F1
#
_entry.id   AF-A0A920R3P5-F1
#
_cell.length_a   1.000
_cell.length_b   1.000
_cell.length_c   1.000
_cell.angle_alpha   90.00
_cell.angle_beta   90.00
_cell.angle_gamma   90.00
#
_symmetry.space_group_name_H-M   'P 1'
#
loop_
_entity.id
_entity.type
_entity.pdbx_description
1 polymer ?
#
loop_
_entity_poly.entity_id
_entity_poly.type
_entity_poly.pdbx_seq_one_letter_code
_entity_poly.pdbx_strand_id
1 'polypeptide(L)'
;MRKQVIQSSGVDRLSGVTIIELKHQDQRVCGAIGIEIDTGRRVSIAAKAVILAAGGLTRLFDRNSASLNMGGDAYALALQAGADLIDMEFVQFFPIGHLAPRLVGMDPIMWDPFRYKLGGRLLNGQRQEFAENYGLSDSGTYSAPRDEASFAILREVASGRGSPAGGAYLSFEHIPETQLRSAFGPVIDRLKSNGIDLCTAPVGGGANRPLPHGWNTRKRTDANKY
;
A
#
# COMPACT_ATOMS: atom_id res chain seq x y z
N MET A 1 -6.90 -11.03 17.57
CA MET A 1 -8.04 -10.98 16.64
C MET A 1 -8.23 -12.25 15.78
N ARG A 2 -7.35 -12.60 14.82
CA ARG A 2 -7.57 -13.79 13.95
C ARG A 2 -7.76 -15.11 14.72
N LYS A 3 -6.93 -15.38 15.74
CA LYS A 3 -7.09 -16.55 16.63
C LYS A 3 -8.42 -16.55 17.39
N GLN A 4 -8.93 -15.38 17.79
CA GLN A 4 -10.19 -15.23 18.52
C GLN A 4 -11.39 -15.53 17.60
N VAL A 5 -11.36 -15.08 16.34
CA VAL A 5 -12.42 -15.41 15.36
C VAL A 5 -12.43 -16.89 15.01
N ILE A 6 -11.25 -17.52 14.88
CA ILE A 6 -11.12 -18.96 14.62
C ILE A 6 -11.78 -19.80 15.74
N GLN A 7 -11.76 -19.29 16.97
CA GLN A 7 -12.29 -19.97 18.15
C GLN A 7 -13.75 -19.60 18.45
N SER A 8 -14.37 -18.72 17.66
CA SER A 8 -15.75 -18.30 17.89
C SER A 8 -16.72 -19.30 17.27
N SER A 9 -17.56 -19.92 18.11
CA SER A 9 -18.58 -20.89 17.70
C SER A 9 -19.77 -20.28 16.93
N GLY A 10 -19.86 -18.95 16.87
CA GLY A 10 -20.93 -18.23 16.14
C GLY A 10 -20.58 -17.82 14.71
N VAL A 11 -19.42 -18.23 14.19
CA VAL A 11 -18.93 -17.82 12.86
C VAL A 11 -18.63 -19.04 12.00
N ASP A 12 -19.49 -19.30 11.03
CA ASP A 12 -19.25 -20.30 10.00
C ASP A 12 -18.23 -19.78 8.99
N ARG A 13 -17.14 -20.56 8.80
CA ARG A 13 -16.05 -20.21 7.88
C ARG A 13 -16.08 -21.08 6.64
N LEU A 14 -16.48 -20.49 5.53
CA LEU A 14 -16.32 -21.10 4.22
C LEU A 14 -15.01 -20.61 3.58
N SER A 15 -14.02 -21.49 3.46
CA SER A 15 -12.72 -21.19 2.85
C SER A 15 -12.62 -21.84 1.46
N GLY A 16 -11.70 -21.37 0.62
CA GLY A 16 -11.52 -21.94 -0.72
C GLY A 16 -12.66 -21.62 -1.70
N VAL A 17 -13.46 -20.58 -1.43
CA VAL A 17 -14.56 -20.14 -2.29
C VAL A 17 -14.33 -18.72 -2.74
N THR A 18 -14.41 -18.48 -4.05
CA THR A 18 -14.36 -17.14 -4.66
C THR A 18 -15.78 -16.69 -4.96
N ILE A 19 -16.19 -15.54 -4.44
CA ILE A 19 -17.51 -14.95 -4.72
C ILE A 19 -17.46 -14.26 -6.09
N ILE A 20 -18.45 -14.56 -6.94
CA ILE A 20 -18.49 -14.10 -8.33
C ILE A 20 -19.74 -13.27 -8.65
N GLU A 21 -20.79 -13.34 -7.83
CA GLU A 21 -22.04 -12.59 -8.03
C GLU A 21 -22.69 -12.29 -6.68
N LEU A 22 -23.28 -11.09 -6.55
CA LEU A 22 -24.24 -10.79 -5.48
C LEU A 22 -25.65 -11.00 -6.01
N LYS A 23 -26.46 -11.78 -5.29
CA LYS A 23 -27.89 -11.91 -5.61
C LYS A 23 -28.63 -10.74 -5.00
N HIS A 24 -29.48 -10.09 -5.79
CA HIS A 24 -30.35 -9.03 -5.31
C HIS A 24 -31.77 -9.19 -5.89
N GLN A 25 -32.75 -8.71 -5.13
CA GLN A 25 -34.16 -8.64 -5.49
C GLN A 25 -34.70 -7.30 -5.00
N ASP A 26 -35.47 -6.58 -5.83
CA ASP A 26 -36.07 -5.30 -5.48
C ASP A 26 -35.06 -4.30 -4.86
N GLN A 27 -33.89 -4.19 -5.50
CA GLN A 27 -32.74 -3.37 -5.07
C GLN A 27 -32.05 -3.81 -3.76
N ARG A 28 -32.45 -4.93 -3.16
CA ARG A 28 -31.86 -5.46 -1.93
C ARG A 28 -31.03 -6.70 -2.17
N VAL A 29 -29.80 -6.73 -1.65
CA VAL A 29 -28.95 -7.92 -1.68
C VAL A 29 -29.53 -9.01 -0.76
N CYS A 30 -29.72 -10.21 -1.30
CA CYS A 30 -30.28 -11.37 -0.61
C CYS A 30 -29.31 -12.57 -0.51
N GLY A 31 -28.07 -12.41 -1.00
CA GLY A 31 -27.06 -13.45 -0.93
C GLY A 31 -25.91 -13.26 -1.90
N ALA A 32 -25.15 -14.32 -2.12
CA ALA A 32 -24.04 -14.37 -3.05
C ALA A 32 -23.89 -15.75 -3.70
N ILE A 33 -23.33 -15.77 -4.90
CA ILE A 33 -22.89 -16.99 -5.58
C ILE A 33 -21.37 -17.01 -5.59
N GLY A 34 -20.79 -18.15 -5.24
CA GLY A 34 -19.36 -18.40 -5.32
C GLY A 34 -19.02 -19.68 -6.07
N ILE A 35 -17.72 -19.85 -6.34
CA ILE A 35 -17.13 -21.06 -6.92
C ILE A 35 -16.08 -21.58 -5.95
N GLU A 36 -16.18 -22.86 -5.60
CA GLU A 36 -15.16 -23.59 -4.87
C GLU A 36 -13.92 -23.79 -5.76
N ILE A 37 -12.77 -23.30 -5.31
CA ILE A 37 -11.55 -23.20 -6.13
C ILE A 37 -11.04 -24.59 -6.53
N ASP A 38 -11.09 -25.56 -5.62
CA ASP A 38 -10.53 -26.89 -5.85
C ASP A 38 -11.41 -27.76 -6.77
N THR A 39 -12.73 -27.56 -6.74
CA THR A 39 -13.70 -28.44 -7.41
C THR A 39 -14.42 -27.78 -8.59
N GLY A 40 -14.39 -26.44 -8.69
CA GLY A 40 -15.18 -25.67 -9.64
C GLY A 40 -16.68 -25.64 -9.32
N ARG A 41 -17.13 -26.24 -8.21
CA ARG A 41 -18.54 -26.32 -7.86
C ARG A 41 -19.10 -24.96 -7.45
N ARG A 42 -20.30 -24.65 -7.93
CA ARG A 42 -21.04 -23.45 -7.51
C ARG A 42 -21.59 -23.62 -6.10
N VAL A 43 -21.47 -22.56 -5.30
CA VAL A 43 -22.03 -22.45 -3.96
C VAL A 43 -22.98 -21.26 -3.91
N SER A 44 -24.18 -21.46 -3.36
CA SER A 44 -25.14 -20.39 -3.11
C SER A 44 -25.20 -20.09 -1.63
N ILE A 45 -25.12 -18.82 -1.26
CA ILE A 45 -25.14 -18.35 0.12
C ILE A 45 -26.29 -17.36 0.26
N ALA A 46 -27.37 -17.79 0.92
CA ALA A 46 -28.48 -16.91 1.25
C ALA A 46 -28.15 -16.09 2.51
N ALA A 47 -28.37 -14.77 2.46
CA ALA A 47 -28.11 -13.90 3.60
C ALA A 47 -29.04 -12.68 3.59
N LYS A 48 -29.44 -12.21 4.78
CA LYS A 48 -30.26 -11.00 4.92
C LYS A 48 -29.45 -9.70 4.71
N ALA A 49 -28.13 -9.80 4.82
CA ALA A 49 -27.17 -8.72 4.61
C ALA A 49 -25.83 -9.30 4.17
N VAL A 50 -25.09 -8.56 3.34
CA VAL A 50 -23.76 -8.95 2.85
C VAL A 50 -22.78 -7.82 3.13
N ILE A 51 -21.65 -8.14 3.74
CA ILE A 51 -20.56 -7.19 3.99
C ILE A 51 -19.40 -7.57 3.06
N LEU A 52 -19.04 -6.67 2.15
CA LEU A 52 -17.90 -6.86 1.26
C LEU A 52 -16.62 -6.30 1.88
N ALA A 53 -15.75 -7.17 2.37
CA ALA A 53 -14.48 -6.80 3.01
C ALA A 53 -13.24 -7.41 2.30
N ALA A 54 -13.25 -7.52 0.97
CA ALA A 54 -12.22 -8.22 0.19
C ALA A 54 -11.01 -7.36 -0.24
N GLY A 55 -10.71 -6.28 0.48
CA GLY A 55 -9.54 -5.43 0.24
C GLY A 55 -9.67 -4.46 -0.94
N GLY A 56 -8.52 -4.02 -1.47
CA GLY A 56 -8.37 -2.99 -2.49
C GLY A 56 -8.28 -3.51 -3.93
N LEU A 57 -7.99 -2.62 -4.87
CA LEU A 57 -7.83 -2.91 -6.31
C LEU A 57 -6.45 -2.58 -6.88
N THR A 58 -5.45 -2.39 -6.01
CA THR A 58 -4.11 -1.90 -6.36
C THR A 58 -3.38 -2.75 -7.43
N ARG A 59 -3.78 -4.01 -7.66
CA ARG A 59 -3.23 -4.86 -8.74
C ARG A 59 -3.53 -4.36 -10.17
N LEU A 60 -4.41 -3.37 -10.36
CA LEU A 60 -4.58 -2.71 -11.67
C LEU A 60 -3.31 -2.03 -12.17
N PHE A 61 -2.39 -1.67 -11.29
CA PHE A 61 -1.13 -1.01 -11.68
C PHE A 61 -0.03 -2.03 -11.89
N ASP A 62 0.70 -1.92 -13.00
CA ASP A 62 1.80 -2.84 -13.33
C ASP A 62 2.83 -2.97 -12.19
N ARG A 63 3.24 -1.84 -11.63
CA ARG A 63 4.09 -1.79 -10.43
C ARG A 63 3.25 -1.36 -9.23
N ASN A 64 3.19 -2.20 -8.20
CA ASN A 64 2.45 -1.94 -6.97
C ASN A 64 3.07 -2.70 -5.79
N SER A 65 2.61 -2.40 -4.57
CA SER A 65 2.98 -3.12 -3.35
C SER A 65 1.91 -4.11 -2.89
N ALA A 66 0.91 -4.40 -3.71
CA ALA A 66 -0.23 -5.20 -3.30
C ALA A 66 0.06 -6.71 -3.37
N SER A 67 -0.45 -7.43 -2.39
CA SER A 67 -0.69 -8.87 -2.47
C SER A 67 -1.47 -9.23 -3.73
N LEU A 68 -1.20 -10.42 -4.27
CA LEU A 68 -1.78 -10.90 -5.53
C LEU A 68 -3.33 -10.94 -5.53
N ASN A 69 -3.95 -11.03 -4.36
CA ASN A 69 -5.39 -11.10 -4.18
C ASN A 69 -6.09 -9.73 -4.09
N MET A 70 -5.38 -8.60 -4.21
CA MET A 70 -6.01 -7.26 -4.24
C MET A 70 -6.39 -6.84 -5.65
N GLY A 71 -7.23 -7.67 -6.29
CA GLY A 71 -7.68 -7.52 -7.68
C GLY A 71 -8.87 -6.57 -7.87
N GLY A 72 -9.52 -6.15 -6.78
CA GLY A 72 -10.69 -5.28 -6.85
C GLY A 72 -12.04 -6.01 -6.98
N ASP A 73 -12.09 -7.32 -6.75
CA ASP A 73 -13.30 -8.15 -6.86
C ASP A 73 -14.49 -7.54 -6.12
N ALA A 74 -14.25 -7.03 -4.93
CA ALA A 74 -15.28 -6.43 -4.09
C ALA A 74 -15.86 -5.14 -4.69
N TYR A 75 -15.09 -4.39 -5.47
CA TYR A 75 -15.56 -3.20 -6.19
C TYR A 75 -16.40 -3.63 -7.40
N ALA A 76 -15.93 -4.62 -8.15
CA ALA A 76 -16.68 -5.18 -9.28
C ALA A 76 -18.03 -5.76 -8.84
N LEU A 77 -18.05 -6.56 -7.77
CA LEU A 77 -19.28 -7.13 -7.20
C LEU A 77 -20.27 -6.05 -6.76
N ALA A 78 -19.78 -4.98 -6.12
CA ALA A 78 -20.63 -3.89 -5.68
C ALA A 78 -21.23 -3.14 -6.88
N LEU A 79 -20.40 -2.81 -7.88
CA LEU A 79 -20.83 -2.09 -9.08
C LEU A 79 -21.84 -2.92 -9.89
N GLN A 80 -21.61 -4.22 -10.05
CA GLN A 80 -22.53 -5.13 -10.74
C GLN A 80 -23.87 -5.27 -10.01
N ALA A 81 -23.87 -5.16 -8.68
CA ALA A 81 -25.09 -5.14 -7.88
C ALA A 81 -25.82 -3.78 -7.88
N GLY A 82 -25.34 -2.80 -8.67
CA GLY A 82 -25.94 -1.46 -8.78
C GLY A 82 -25.48 -0.46 -7.71
N ALA A 83 -24.43 -0.74 -6.95
CA ALA A 83 -23.88 0.21 -6.00
C ALA A 83 -22.99 1.26 -6.69
N ASP A 84 -23.09 2.50 -6.22
CA ASP A 84 -22.15 3.57 -6.60
C ASP A 84 -20.78 3.33 -5.96
N LEU A 85 -19.73 3.50 -6.77
CA LEU A 85 -18.35 3.59 -6.29
C LEU A 85 -17.96 5.07 -6.22
N ILE A 86 -17.35 5.49 -5.11
CA ILE A 86 -16.97 6.89 -4.89
C ILE A 86 -15.46 7.02 -4.73
N ASP A 87 -14.96 8.19 -5.14
CA ASP A 87 -13.56 8.60 -5.02
C ASP A 87 -12.58 7.68 -5.77
N MET A 88 -13.04 6.97 -6.81
CA MET A 88 -12.26 5.97 -7.54
C MET A 88 -10.97 6.53 -8.16
N GLU A 89 -10.87 7.83 -8.35
CA GLU A 89 -9.69 8.53 -8.84
C GLU A 89 -8.58 8.71 -7.77
N PHE A 90 -8.90 8.60 -6.48
CA PHE A 90 -7.98 8.88 -5.37
C PHE A 90 -7.13 7.68 -4.97
N VAL A 91 -6.14 7.38 -5.81
CA VAL A 91 -5.13 6.34 -5.57
C VAL A 91 -4.00 6.86 -4.71
N GLN A 92 -3.69 6.17 -3.60
CA GLN A 92 -2.57 6.53 -2.75
C GLN A 92 -1.28 5.87 -3.23
N PHE A 93 -0.29 6.70 -3.53
CA PHE A 93 1.07 6.30 -3.83
C PHE A 93 1.93 6.42 -2.57
N PHE A 94 2.78 5.43 -2.32
CA PHE A 94 3.83 5.54 -1.32
C PHE A 94 5.07 6.15 -1.98
N PRO A 95 5.65 7.23 -1.42
CA PRO A 95 6.79 7.91 -2.02
C PRO A 95 8.03 7.01 -2.11
N ILE A 96 8.21 6.15 -1.10
CA ILE A 96 9.30 5.19 -1.01
C ILE A 96 8.75 3.80 -1.33
N GLY A 97 8.53 3.57 -2.62
CA GLY A 97 7.83 2.39 -3.10
C GLY A 97 8.67 1.12 -3.09
N HIS A 98 9.92 1.16 -3.55
CA HIS A 98 10.85 0.02 -3.58
C HIS A 98 12.28 0.57 -3.51
N LEU A 99 13.12 0.01 -2.63
CA LEU A 99 14.56 0.25 -2.69
C LEU A 99 15.21 -0.68 -3.72
N ALA A 100 16.25 -0.21 -4.39
CA ALA A 100 17.23 -1.06 -5.03
C ALA A 100 18.57 -1.03 -4.29
N PRO A 101 19.24 -2.20 -4.17
CA PRO A 101 18.77 -3.51 -4.64
C PRO A 101 17.53 -4.02 -3.87
N ARG A 102 16.68 -4.82 -4.53
CA ARG A 102 15.49 -5.41 -3.88
C ARG A 102 15.96 -6.26 -2.71
N LEU A 103 15.56 -5.89 -1.50
CA LEU A 103 15.84 -6.68 -0.30
C LEU A 103 14.84 -7.83 -0.20
N VAL A 104 15.29 -9.04 -0.54
CA VAL A 104 14.47 -10.25 -0.44
C VAL A 104 14.07 -10.48 1.02
N GLY A 105 12.77 -10.57 1.28
CA GLY A 105 12.22 -10.80 2.62
C GLY A 105 11.96 -9.53 3.45
N MET A 106 12.15 -8.33 2.90
CA MET A 106 11.68 -7.07 3.52
C MET A 106 10.53 -6.48 2.70
N ASP A 107 9.48 -6.05 3.39
CA ASP A 107 8.35 -5.39 2.75
C ASP A 107 8.82 -4.04 2.15
N PRO A 108 8.63 -3.80 0.84
CA PRO A 108 9.00 -2.55 0.19
C PRO A 108 8.49 -1.29 0.89
N ILE A 109 7.36 -1.36 1.61
CA ILE A 109 6.72 -0.19 2.25
C ILE A 109 7.29 0.13 3.63
N MET A 110 8.15 -0.74 4.19
CA MET A 110 8.69 -0.61 5.54
C MET A 110 9.36 0.76 5.79
N TRP A 111 9.89 1.37 4.74
CA TRP A 111 10.69 2.59 4.79
C TRP A 111 9.89 3.87 5.03
N ASP A 112 8.63 3.94 4.59
CA ASP A 112 7.83 5.17 4.73
C ASP A 112 7.51 5.51 6.20
N PRO A 113 7.12 4.55 7.06
CA PRO A 113 7.01 4.79 8.50
C PRO A 113 8.33 5.27 9.13
N PHE A 114 9.48 4.76 8.69
CA PHE A 114 10.79 5.18 9.21
C PHE A 114 11.18 6.56 8.71
N ARG A 115 10.91 6.90 7.44
CA ARG A 115 11.06 8.25 6.91
C ARG A 115 10.30 9.24 7.79
N TYR A 116 9.02 9.00 8.02
CA TYR A 116 8.17 9.89 8.81
C TYR A 116 8.58 9.97 10.28
N LYS A 117 8.90 8.84 10.92
CA LYS A 117 9.21 8.80 12.37
C LYS A 117 10.60 9.31 12.72
N LEU A 118 11.57 9.09 11.84
CA LEU A 118 12.97 9.41 12.11
C LEU A 118 13.41 10.69 11.40
N GLY A 119 12.66 11.13 10.41
CA GLY A 119 12.97 12.31 9.65
C GLY A 119 13.88 12.02 8.46
N GLY A 120 13.58 11.01 7.66
CA GLY A 120 14.43 10.62 6.51
C GLY A 120 14.42 11.66 5.39
N ARG A 121 15.61 12.11 4.97
CA ARG A 121 15.81 13.09 3.89
C ARG A 121 15.58 12.47 2.52
N LEU A 122 14.93 13.21 1.61
CA LEU A 122 14.84 12.86 0.20
C LEU A 122 15.96 13.55 -0.58
N LEU A 123 16.84 12.76 -1.19
CA LEU A 123 17.94 13.27 -2.01
C LEU A 123 17.77 12.90 -3.48
N ASN A 124 18.13 13.80 -4.39
CA ASN A 124 18.08 13.58 -5.82
C ASN A 124 19.30 12.76 -6.32
N GLY A 125 19.40 12.57 -7.64
CA GLY A 125 20.51 11.86 -8.29
C GLY A 125 21.89 12.45 -8.02
N GLN A 126 21.94 13.75 -7.71
CA GLN A 126 23.15 14.49 -7.32
C GLN A 126 23.38 14.53 -5.80
N ARG A 127 22.60 13.77 -5.02
CA ARG A 127 22.61 13.73 -3.54
C ARG A 127 22.26 15.06 -2.87
N GLN A 128 21.45 15.89 -3.54
CA GLN A 128 20.95 17.15 -2.99
C GLN A 128 19.55 16.96 -2.42
N GLU A 129 19.28 17.56 -1.25
CA GLU A 129 17.92 17.68 -0.72
C GLU A 129 17.09 18.53 -1.67
N PHE A 130 15.90 18.04 -2.03
CA PHE A 130 15.04 18.70 -3.02
C PHE A 130 13.62 18.96 -2.54
N ALA A 131 13.24 18.50 -1.35
CA ALA A 131 11.87 18.59 -0.87
C ALA A 131 11.38 20.06 -0.85
N GLU A 132 12.20 20.97 -0.33
CA GLU A 132 11.89 22.41 -0.22
C GLU A 132 11.64 23.07 -1.59
N ASN A 133 12.28 22.59 -2.66
CA ASN A 133 12.09 23.12 -4.02
C ASN A 133 10.65 22.95 -4.53
N TYR A 134 9.86 22.09 -3.88
CA TYR A 134 8.48 21.81 -4.25
C TYR A 134 7.47 22.33 -3.21
N GLY A 135 7.88 23.25 -2.34
CA GLY A 135 7.00 23.85 -1.34
C GLY A 135 6.71 22.96 -0.14
N LEU A 136 7.46 21.86 0.01
CA LEU A 136 7.43 21.05 1.21
C LEU A 136 8.10 21.83 2.34
N SER A 137 7.31 22.44 3.22
CA SER A 137 7.79 23.11 4.43
C SER A 137 8.14 22.07 5.49
N ASP A 138 9.18 21.29 5.20
CA ASP A 138 9.57 20.14 6.01
C ASP A 138 10.90 20.35 6.73
N SER A 139 11.30 21.62 6.83
CA SER A 139 12.58 22.13 7.30
C SER A 139 12.89 21.63 8.72
N GLY A 140 13.53 20.45 8.78
CA GLY A 140 13.98 19.77 9.99
C GLY A 140 13.10 18.60 10.46
N THR A 141 11.87 18.44 9.98
CA THR A 141 10.94 17.38 10.44
C THR A 141 10.82 16.20 9.49
N TYR A 142 11.05 16.40 8.19
CA TYR A 142 10.97 15.39 7.13
C TYR A 142 9.71 14.49 7.15
N SER A 143 8.56 15.07 7.53
CA SER A 143 7.25 14.48 7.75
C SER A 143 6.23 14.76 6.63
N ALA A 144 6.67 15.28 5.48
CA ALA A 144 5.82 15.66 4.35
C ALA A 144 4.76 14.56 4.01
N PRO A 145 3.50 14.95 3.73
CA PRO A 145 2.47 14.04 3.26
C PRO A 145 2.90 13.17 2.08
N ARG A 146 2.33 11.97 1.99
CA ARG A 146 2.75 10.94 0.99
C ARG A 146 2.57 11.40 -0.44
N ASP A 147 1.49 12.11 -0.71
CA ASP A 147 1.14 12.69 -2.00
C ASP A 147 2.13 13.79 -2.41
N GLU A 148 2.44 14.72 -1.52
CA GLU A 148 3.40 15.79 -1.80
C GLU A 148 4.83 15.25 -1.98
N ALA A 149 5.26 14.31 -1.13
CA ALA A 149 6.54 13.64 -1.27
C ALA A 149 6.63 12.83 -2.57
N SER A 150 5.57 12.11 -2.94
CA SER A 150 5.51 11.37 -4.21
C SER A 150 5.57 12.33 -5.40
N PHE A 151 4.85 13.45 -5.33
CA PHE A 151 4.89 14.49 -6.34
C PHE A 151 6.29 15.07 -6.52
N ALA A 152 6.97 15.43 -5.43
CA ALA A 152 8.33 15.97 -5.48
C ALA A 152 9.32 14.99 -6.13
N ILE A 153 9.24 13.69 -5.78
CA ILE A 153 10.08 12.65 -6.40
C ILE A 153 9.80 12.55 -7.90
N LEU A 154 8.54 12.53 -8.32
CA LEU A 154 8.18 12.47 -9.74
C LEU A 154 8.70 13.68 -10.51
N ARG A 155 8.63 14.88 -9.92
CA ARG A 155 9.13 16.11 -10.55
C ARG A 155 10.65 16.14 -10.67
N GLU A 156 11.40 15.66 -9.68
CA GLU A 156 12.86 15.53 -9.80
C GLU A 156 13.25 14.56 -10.92
N VAL A 157 12.59 13.40 -10.98
CA VAL A 157 12.83 12.40 -12.03
C VAL A 157 12.51 12.99 -13.41
N ALA A 158 11.37 13.65 -13.57
CA ALA A 158 10.97 14.28 -14.81
C ALA A 158 11.92 15.42 -15.23
N SER A 159 12.56 16.08 -14.27
CA SER A 159 13.55 17.14 -14.52
C SER A 159 14.96 16.61 -14.80
N GLY A 160 15.12 15.29 -14.96
CA GLY A 160 16.42 14.66 -15.22
C GLY A 160 17.35 14.58 -14.00
N ARG A 161 16.85 14.91 -12.81
CA ARG A 161 17.59 14.86 -11.54
C ARG A 161 17.26 13.63 -10.70
N GLY A 162 16.52 12.66 -11.24
CA GLY A 162 16.29 11.39 -10.57
C GLY A 162 17.57 10.59 -10.33
N SER A 163 17.52 9.64 -9.39
CA SER A 163 18.56 8.62 -9.24
C SER A 163 18.72 7.79 -10.53
N PRO A 164 19.86 7.11 -10.74
CA PRO A 164 20.09 6.32 -11.97
C PRO A 164 19.02 5.28 -12.30
N ALA A 165 18.28 4.80 -11.31
CA ALA A 165 17.17 3.87 -11.53
C ALA A 165 15.79 4.56 -11.56
N GLY A 166 15.78 5.88 -11.73
CA GLY A 166 14.61 6.73 -11.91
C GLY A 166 13.77 6.96 -10.68
N GLY A 167 14.36 7.18 -9.50
CA GLY A 167 13.67 7.54 -8.25
C GLY A 167 14.41 8.61 -7.46
N ALA A 168 14.28 8.59 -6.13
CA ALA A 168 15.09 9.40 -5.21
C ALA A 168 15.81 8.53 -4.18
N TYR A 169 16.83 9.06 -3.53
CA TYR A 169 17.46 8.43 -2.38
C TYR A 169 16.75 8.83 -1.08
N LEU A 170 16.77 7.94 -0.10
CA LEU A 170 16.34 8.19 1.27
C LEU A 170 17.59 8.16 2.18
N SER A 171 17.89 9.26 2.84
CA SER A 171 19.05 9.38 3.74
C SER A 171 18.65 9.51 5.19
N PHE A 172 19.34 8.76 6.04
CA PHE A 172 19.29 8.86 7.49
C PHE A 172 20.65 9.24 8.09
N GLU A 173 21.61 9.67 7.26
CA GLU A 173 23.01 9.94 7.67
C GLU A 173 23.12 11.04 8.74
N HIS A 174 22.13 11.93 8.81
CA HIS A 174 22.05 12.99 9.80
C HIS A 174 21.48 12.54 11.16
N ILE A 175 21.03 11.29 11.26
CA ILE A 175 20.39 10.73 12.45
C ILE A 175 21.43 9.96 13.26
N PRO A 176 21.52 10.18 14.60
CA PRO A 176 22.43 9.42 15.45
C PRO A 176 22.21 7.90 15.34
N GLU A 177 23.31 7.14 15.25
CA GLU A 177 23.26 5.67 15.15
C GLU A 177 22.45 5.03 16.30
N THR A 178 22.52 5.58 17.50
CA THR A 178 21.74 5.11 18.67
C THR A 178 20.23 5.16 18.42
N GLN A 179 19.75 6.23 17.77
CA GLN A 179 18.35 6.40 17.42
C GLN A 179 17.94 5.45 16.29
N LEU A 180 18.80 5.28 15.27
CA LEU A 180 18.57 4.31 14.21
C LEU A 180 18.49 2.88 14.76
N ARG A 181 19.40 2.49 15.65
CA ARG A 181 19.39 1.17 16.30
C ARG A 181 18.15 0.96 17.16
N SER A 182 17.71 1.98 17.89
CA SER A 182 16.48 1.91 18.68
C SER A 182 15.24 1.70 17.80
N ALA A 183 15.18 2.34 16.63
CA ALA A 183 14.03 2.28 15.74
C ALA A 183 13.99 1.02 14.85
N PHE A 184 15.11 0.66 14.23
CA PHE A 184 15.21 -0.49 13.33
C PHE A 184 15.47 -1.80 14.07
N GLY A 185 15.96 -1.75 15.31
CA GLY A 185 16.30 -2.95 16.09
C GLY A 185 17.26 -3.86 15.33
N PRO A 186 17.08 -5.20 15.39
CA PRO A 186 17.96 -6.17 14.72
C PRO A 186 18.01 -6.05 13.19
N VAL A 187 17.07 -5.32 12.57
CA VAL A 187 17.03 -5.14 11.12
C VAL A 187 18.21 -4.31 10.63
N ILE A 188 18.71 -3.36 11.44
CA ILE A 188 19.83 -2.50 11.03
C ILE A 188 21.12 -3.31 10.78
N ASP A 189 21.38 -4.33 11.58
CA ASP A 189 22.55 -5.19 11.40
C ASP A 189 22.39 -6.09 10.17
N ARG A 190 21.16 -6.54 9.89
CA ARG A 190 20.85 -7.28 8.64
C ARG A 190 21.01 -6.39 7.41
N LEU A 191 20.61 -5.13 7.47
CA LEU A 191 20.83 -4.19 6.38
C LEU A 191 22.32 -4.00 6.15
N LYS A 192 23.08 -3.77 7.22
CA LYS A 192 24.54 -3.60 7.16
C LYS A 192 25.25 -4.83 6.61
N SER A 193 24.85 -6.03 7.00
CA SER A 193 25.41 -7.29 6.48
C SER A 193 25.09 -7.52 4.99
N ASN A 194 24.06 -6.85 4.46
CA ASN A 194 23.72 -6.82 3.03
C ASN A 194 24.29 -5.60 2.29
N GLY A 195 25.26 -4.89 2.89
CA GLY A 195 25.94 -3.74 2.26
C GLY A 195 25.14 -2.43 2.32
N ILE A 196 24.11 -2.35 3.17
CA ILE A 196 23.30 -1.15 3.36
C ILE A 196 23.57 -0.59 4.77
N ASP A 197 24.48 0.38 4.86
CA ASP A 197 24.76 1.08 6.11
C ASP A 197 24.02 2.44 6.14
N LEU A 198 22.91 2.48 6.87
CA LEU A 198 22.05 3.67 7.01
C LEU A 198 22.77 4.86 7.67
N CYS A 199 23.88 4.62 8.38
CA CYS A 199 24.62 5.66 9.09
C CYS A 199 25.60 6.40 8.17
N THR A 200 26.01 5.77 7.06
CA THR A 200 27.11 6.26 6.22
C THR A 200 26.76 6.41 4.75
N ALA A 201 25.59 5.92 4.32
CA ALA A 201 25.14 6.05 2.96
C ALA A 201 23.61 6.11 2.85
N PRO A 202 23.09 6.85 1.86
CA PRO A 202 21.66 6.86 1.60
C PRO A 202 21.22 5.59 0.88
N VAL A 203 19.96 5.20 1.08
CA VAL A 203 19.36 4.01 0.46
C VAL A 203 18.45 4.37 -0.71
N GLY A 204 18.23 3.41 -1.63
CA GLY A 204 17.30 3.64 -2.76
C GLY A 204 17.97 4.08 -4.06
N GLY A 205 19.27 3.80 -4.20
CA GLY A 205 20.01 3.92 -5.48
C GLY A 205 19.45 3.08 -6.63
N GLY A 206 18.40 2.30 -6.38
CA GLY A 206 17.43 2.18 -7.44
C GLY A 206 15.94 2.02 -7.12
N ALA A 207 15.16 2.14 -8.19
CA ALA A 207 13.73 1.97 -8.35
C ALA A 207 12.81 2.59 -7.27
N ASN A 208 13.26 3.64 -6.59
CA ASN A 208 12.48 4.39 -5.60
C ASN A 208 11.51 5.38 -6.27
N ARG A 209 10.71 4.86 -7.19
CA ARG A 209 9.57 5.57 -7.76
C ARG A 209 8.41 5.45 -6.78
N PRO A 210 7.56 6.48 -6.69
CA PRO A 210 6.29 6.33 -6.00
C PRO A 210 5.49 5.19 -6.61
N LEU A 211 4.87 4.37 -5.77
CA LEU A 211 4.11 3.22 -6.22
C LEU A 211 2.73 3.18 -5.59
N PRO A 212 1.70 2.80 -6.35
CA PRO A 212 0.38 2.51 -5.82
C PRO A 212 0.45 1.49 -4.68
N HIS A 213 -0.15 1.85 -3.56
CA HIS A 213 -0.22 1.01 -2.36
C HIS A 213 -1.67 0.70 -1.98
N GLY A 214 -2.46 1.77 -1.89
CA GLY A 214 -3.82 1.71 -1.39
C GLY A 214 -4.73 2.63 -2.16
N TRP A 215 -6.01 2.45 -1.92
CA TRP A 215 -7.08 3.25 -2.48
C TRP A 215 -7.77 3.95 -1.31
N ASN A 216 -7.91 5.28 -1.38
CA ASN A 216 -8.62 6.05 -0.36
C ASN A 216 -10.15 5.97 -0.52
N THR A 217 -10.59 5.06 -1.37
CA THR A 217 -11.94 4.95 -1.89
C THR A 217 -12.81 4.18 -0.94
N ARG A 218 -14.08 4.57 -0.86
CA ARG A 218 -15.09 3.83 -0.11
C ARG A 218 -16.13 3.32 -1.09
N LYS A 219 -16.73 2.18 -0.78
CA LYS A 219 -18.06 1.88 -1.34
C LYS A 219 -19.03 2.80 -0.62
N ARG A 220 -19.96 3.41 -1.33
CA ARG A 220 -20.96 4.26 -0.68
C ARG A 220 -21.76 3.41 0.33
N THR A 221 -21.57 3.67 1.63
CA THR A 221 -22.27 3.00 2.72
C THR A 221 -23.39 3.90 3.24
N ASP A 222 -24.36 4.21 2.38
CA ASP A 222 -25.56 4.88 2.85
C ASP A 222 -26.50 3.79 3.35
N ALA A 223 -26.77 3.74 4.66
CA ALA A 223 -27.74 2.83 5.25
C ALA A 223 -29.19 3.06 4.76
N ASN A 224 -29.42 4.10 3.94
CA ASN A 224 -30.74 4.61 3.55
C ASN A 224 -30.96 4.70 2.02
N LYS A 225 -30.23 3.95 1.20
CA LYS A 225 -30.48 3.97 -0.25
C LYS A 225 -31.00 2.69 -0.89
N TYR A 226 -31.18 1.61 -0.12
CA TYR A 226 -31.79 0.37 -0.60
C TYR A 226 -32.58 -0.33 0.51
#